data_AF-A0A0J6K5G8-F1
#
_entry.id   AF-A0A0J6K5G8-F1
#
_cell.length_a   1.000
_cell.length_b   1.000
_cell.length_c   1.000
_cell.angle_alpha   90.00
_cell.angle_beta   90.00
_cell.angle_gamma   90.00
#
_symmetry.space_group_name_H-M   'P 1'
#
loop_
_entity.id
_entity.type
_entity.pdbx_description
1 polymer ?
#
loop_
_entity_poly.entity_id
_entity_poly.type
_entity_poly.pdbx_seq_one_letter_code
_entity_poly.pdbx_strand_id
1 'polypeptide(L)'
;MVELAKGVLAPANEHEHVDTLSEDVYYPDHPPRTESATFRATKRAGHATKLPCAISGHTEGTEYHHLAIEWAFTGGVDWRVVKGVATGEIAQLPVLDLDTDQPTGKTFAATDSLLWALCKLAEIRGFDWHAFDPAKPELFVDSIQNMLVLHSKFHRHKNHGIHALSFPVWIFQAFPRVPGFVFSADELLAAHTNKETSHDGPFEKAA
;
A
#
# COMPACT_ATOMS: atom_id res chain seq x y z
N MET A 1 3.09 2.47 -28.74
CA MET A 1 2.77 3.89 -28.57
C MET A 1 1.30 3.97 -28.22
N VAL A 2 0.98 4.17 -26.93
CA VAL A 2 -0.39 4.46 -26.55
C VAL A 2 -0.59 5.92 -26.91
N GLU A 3 -1.45 6.13 -27.89
CA GLU A 3 -1.92 7.43 -28.32
C GLU A 3 -2.67 8.06 -27.14
N LEU A 4 -1.99 8.90 -26.37
CA LEU A 4 -2.68 9.91 -25.57
C LEU A 4 -3.40 10.81 -26.56
N ALA A 5 -4.71 10.58 -26.67
CA ALA A 5 -5.63 11.32 -27.48
C ALA A 5 -5.31 12.82 -27.43
N LYS A 6 -4.93 13.37 -28.59
CA LYS A 6 -5.01 14.80 -28.97
C LYS A 6 -4.86 15.81 -27.81
N GLY A 7 -3.63 16.30 -27.63
CA GLY A 7 -3.43 17.75 -27.42
C GLY A 7 -2.96 18.23 -26.05
N VAL A 8 -2.65 17.34 -25.11
CA VAL A 8 -2.07 17.78 -23.83
C VAL A 8 -0.55 17.60 -23.88
N LEU A 9 0.18 18.71 -23.91
CA LEU A 9 1.65 18.70 -23.84
C LEU A 9 2.10 18.22 -22.46
N ALA A 10 3.19 17.46 -22.41
CA ALA A 10 3.85 17.11 -21.15
C ALA A 10 4.18 18.40 -20.36
N PRO A 11 4.06 18.38 -19.01
CA PRO A 11 4.42 19.53 -18.20
C PRO A 11 5.88 19.95 -18.40
N ALA A 12 6.14 21.26 -18.28
CA ALA A 12 7.50 21.79 -18.45
C ALA A 12 8.45 21.24 -17.38
N ASN A 13 9.60 20.71 -17.81
CA ASN A 13 10.60 20.05 -16.96
C ASN A 13 10.17 18.67 -16.40
N GLU A 14 9.16 18.05 -16.98
CA GLU A 14 8.75 16.68 -16.68
C GLU A 14 8.87 15.81 -17.94
N HIS A 15 9.06 14.50 -17.76
CA HIS A 15 8.98 13.53 -18.83
C HIS A 15 8.03 12.41 -18.42
N GLU A 16 7.25 11.92 -19.38
CA GLU A 16 6.39 10.77 -19.16
C GLU A 16 7.25 9.50 -19.07
N HIS A 17 6.98 8.69 -18.06
CA HIS A 17 7.55 7.36 -17.89
C HIS A 17 6.41 6.34 -17.89
N VAL A 18 6.48 5.35 -18.78
CA VAL A 18 5.44 4.33 -18.97
C VAL A 18 6.09 2.96 -18.94
N ASP A 19 5.60 2.13 -18.03
CA ASP A 19 6.02 0.73 -17.89
C ASP A 19 4.83 -0.22 -18.02
N THR A 20 5.13 -1.47 -18.35
CA THR A 20 4.21 -2.60 -18.19
C THR A 20 4.68 -3.45 -17.02
N LEU A 21 3.83 -3.63 -16.01
CA LEU A 21 4.08 -4.57 -14.91
C LEU A 21 3.54 -5.96 -15.26
N SER A 22 4.35 -7.00 -15.07
CA SER A 22 3.97 -8.40 -15.16
C SER A 22 4.41 -9.11 -13.88
N GLU A 23 3.50 -9.83 -13.23
CA GLU A 23 3.77 -10.59 -12.02
C GLU A 23 3.56 -12.08 -12.30
N ASP A 24 4.55 -12.89 -11.94
CA ASP A 24 4.50 -14.35 -12.02
C ASP A 24 4.94 -14.91 -10.66
N VAL A 25 3.96 -15.21 -9.80
CA VAL A 25 4.17 -15.60 -8.41
C VAL A 25 3.25 -16.75 -8.01
N TYR A 26 3.78 -17.68 -7.22
CA TYR A 26 2.98 -18.73 -6.61
C TYR A 26 2.36 -18.22 -5.30
N TYR A 27 1.04 -18.30 -5.21
CA TYR A 27 0.32 -18.18 -3.95
C TYR A 27 0.21 -19.56 -3.27
N PRO A 28 0.32 -19.63 -1.93
CA PRO A 28 -0.09 -20.82 -1.19
C PRO A 28 -1.51 -21.23 -1.55
N ASP A 29 -1.77 -22.54 -1.62
CA ASP A 29 -3.12 -23.04 -1.82
C ASP A 29 -4.03 -22.60 -0.67
N HIS A 30 -5.25 -22.17 -1.00
CA HIS A 30 -6.20 -21.66 -0.01
C HIS A 30 -7.64 -22.00 -0.39
N PRO A 31 -8.54 -22.23 0.59
CA PRO A 31 -9.97 -22.31 0.34
C PRO A 31 -10.49 -20.99 -0.29
N PRO A 32 -11.70 -20.97 -0.87
CA PRO A 32 -12.26 -19.75 -1.45
C PRO A 32 -12.13 -18.54 -0.53
N ARG A 33 -11.63 -17.42 -1.08
CA ARG A 33 -11.36 -16.22 -0.30
C ARG A 33 -12.65 -15.70 0.32
N THR A 34 -12.74 -15.81 1.64
CA THR A 34 -13.78 -15.19 2.44
C THR A 34 -13.11 -14.36 3.52
N GLU A 35 -13.68 -13.21 3.83
CA GLU A 35 -13.13 -12.34 4.86
C GLU A 35 -13.16 -13.04 6.22
N SER A 36 -12.03 -13.00 6.94
CA SER A 36 -11.97 -13.50 8.31
C SER A 36 -12.90 -12.69 9.23
N ALA A 37 -13.23 -13.27 10.38
CA ALA A 37 -13.99 -12.54 11.40
C ALA A 37 -13.22 -11.29 11.89
N THR A 38 -11.89 -11.40 11.99
CA THR A 38 -11.00 -10.30 12.37
C THR A 38 -11.06 -9.17 11.35
N PHE A 39 -10.93 -9.45 10.06
CA PHE A 39 -10.96 -8.42 9.02
C PHE A 39 -12.29 -7.68 8.99
N ARG A 40 -13.41 -8.41 9.07
CA ARG A 40 -14.74 -7.81 9.14
C ARG A 40 -14.89 -6.88 10.35
N ALA A 41 -14.36 -7.30 11.52
CA ALA A 41 -14.38 -6.48 12.73
C ALA A 41 -13.51 -5.23 12.58
N THR A 42 -12.28 -5.37 12.05
CA THR A 42 -11.35 -4.27 11.78
C THR A 42 -11.97 -3.22 10.87
N LYS A 43 -12.52 -3.63 9.70
CA LYS A 43 -13.18 -2.72 8.77
C LYS A 43 -14.36 -1.98 9.40
N ARG A 44 -15.23 -2.73 10.10
CA ARG A 44 -16.40 -2.16 10.76
C ARG A 44 -16.00 -1.11 11.80
N ALA A 45 -15.00 -1.40 12.62
CA ALA A 45 -14.50 -0.46 13.63
C ALA A 45 -13.88 0.79 12.99
N GLY A 46 -13.07 0.62 11.94
CA GLY A 46 -12.47 1.75 11.22
C GLY A 46 -13.50 2.65 10.55
N HIS A 47 -14.56 2.08 9.96
CA HIS A 47 -15.64 2.87 9.34
C HIS A 47 -16.46 3.60 10.38
N ALA A 48 -16.78 2.94 11.51
CA ALA A 48 -17.49 3.57 12.61
C ALA A 48 -16.72 4.75 13.22
N THR A 49 -15.39 4.70 13.21
CA THR A 49 -14.51 5.76 13.74
C THR A 49 -14.03 6.74 12.68
N LYS A 50 -14.43 6.55 11.41
CA LYS A 50 -14.02 7.40 10.28
C LYS A 50 -12.50 7.56 10.18
N LEU A 51 -11.76 6.44 10.26
CA LEU A 51 -10.31 6.49 10.09
C LEU A 51 -9.94 7.16 8.75
N PRO A 52 -9.03 8.13 8.74
CA PRO A 52 -8.68 8.85 7.52
C PRO A 52 -7.82 8.00 6.60
N CYS A 53 -7.94 8.25 5.29
CA CYS A 53 -6.98 7.77 4.32
C CYS A 53 -5.57 8.26 4.68
N ALA A 54 -4.60 7.33 4.72
CA ALA A 54 -3.21 7.61 5.05
C ALA A 54 -2.47 8.51 4.06
N ILE A 55 -3.06 8.78 2.88
CA ILE A 55 -2.49 9.66 1.86
C ILE A 55 -3.24 11.00 1.81
N SER A 56 -4.55 10.98 1.61
CA SER A 56 -5.32 12.22 1.40
C SER A 56 -6.02 12.78 2.63
N GLY A 57 -6.06 12.04 3.74
CA GLY A 57 -6.82 12.43 4.93
C GLY A 57 -8.35 12.31 4.81
N HIS A 58 -8.88 11.98 3.63
CA HIS A 58 -10.33 11.78 3.44
C HIS A 58 -10.84 10.60 4.26
N THR A 59 -12.01 10.77 4.89
CA THR A 59 -12.65 9.74 5.73
C THR A 59 -13.81 9.03 5.03
N GLU A 60 -14.31 9.59 3.93
CA GLU A 60 -15.34 8.99 3.10
C GLU A 60 -14.68 8.20 1.97
N GLY A 61 -15.24 7.06 1.56
CA GLY A 61 -14.67 6.22 0.49
C GLY A 61 -13.40 5.46 0.87
N THR A 62 -13.15 5.26 2.17
CA THR A 62 -12.00 4.53 2.69
C THR A 62 -12.19 3.02 2.64
N GLU A 63 -11.13 2.34 2.23
CA GLU A 63 -10.95 0.89 2.14
C GLU A 63 -9.71 0.50 2.99
N TYR A 64 -9.50 -0.80 3.21
CA TYR A 64 -8.47 -1.32 4.10
C TYR A 64 -7.58 -2.29 3.33
N HIS A 65 -6.32 -1.91 3.16
CA HIS A 65 -5.30 -2.65 2.43
C HIS A 65 -4.33 -3.31 3.40
N HIS A 66 -3.88 -4.54 3.14
CA HIS A 66 -2.85 -5.19 3.95
C HIS A 66 -1.47 -4.53 3.74
N LEU A 67 -0.89 -3.91 4.76
CA LEU A 67 0.31 -3.07 4.62
C LEU A 67 1.60 -3.85 4.39
N ALA A 68 1.93 -4.79 5.28
CA ALA A 68 3.21 -5.50 5.25
C ALA A 68 3.09 -6.86 4.56
N ILE A 69 1.94 -7.52 4.70
CA ILE A 69 1.72 -8.84 4.14
C ILE A 69 0.25 -9.05 3.78
N GLU A 70 0.04 -9.40 2.52
CA GLU A 70 -1.26 -9.75 1.96
C GLU A 70 -1.83 -11.02 2.60
N TRP A 71 -3.15 -11.05 2.76
CA TRP A 71 -3.86 -12.24 3.23
C TRP A 71 -3.48 -13.51 2.43
N ALA A 72 -3.28 -13.36 1.13
CA ALA A 72 -3.00 -14.45 0.21
C ALA A 72 -1.67 -15.19 0.50
N PHE A 73 -0.69 -14.53 1.13
CA PHE A 73 0.59 -15.14 1.48
C PHE A 73 0.61 -15.74 2.90
N THR A 74 -0.47 -15.57 3.68
CA THR A 74 -0.52 -15.96 5.10
C THR A 74 -0.09 -17.40 5.35
N GLY A 75 -0.49 -18.34 4.47
CA GLY A 75 -0.15 -19.76 4.58
C GLY A 75 1.31 -20.10 4.26
N GLY A 76 2.05 -19.19 3.64
CA GLY A 76 3.47 -19.36 3.30
C GLY A 76 4.43 -18.78 4.34
N VAL A 77 3.93 -18.20 5.43
CA VAL A 77 4.74 -17.49 6.43
C VAL A 77 4.99 -18.38 7.65
N ASP A 78 6.23 -18.43 8.12
CA ASP A 78 6.54 -18.96 9.45
C ASP A 78 6.27 -17.91 10.53
N TRP A 79 5.04 -17.94 11.05
CA TRP A 79 4.59 -17.01 12.09
C TRP A 79 5.31 -17.15 13.43
N ARG A 80 5.95 -18.31 13.71
CA ARG A 80 6.77 -18.47 14.91
C ARG A 80 8.06 -17.70 14.76
N VAL A 81 8.67 -17.72 13.58
CA VAL A 81 9.85 -16.90 13.29
C VAL A 81 9.52 -15.41 13.37
N VAL A 82 8.40 -14.98 12.76
CA VAL A 82 7.94 -13.58 12.84
C VAL A 82 7.79 -13.13 14.30
N LYS A 83 7.07 -13.90 15.13
CA LYS A 83 6.91 -13.62 16.56
C LYS A 83 8.26 -13.56 17.26
N GLY A 84 9.12 -14.56 17.03
CA GLY A 84 10.41 -14.65 17.69
C GLY A 84 11.34 -13.48 17.36
N VAL A 85 11.35 -13.01 16.12
CA VAL A 85 12.11 -11.80 15.73
C VAL A 85 11.53 -10.55 16.42
N ALA A 86 10.20 -10.43 16.46
CA ALA A 86 9.54 -9.28 17.04
C ALA A 86 9.79 -9.12 18.55
N THR A 87 9.76 -10.25 19.29
CA THR A 87 9.97 -10.32 20.74
C THR A 87 11.45 -10.40 21.14
N GLY A 88 12.36 -10.58 20.17
CA GLY A 88 13.79 -10.75 20.40
C GLY A 88 14.22 -12.17 20.83
N GLU A 89 13.30 -13.14 20.85
CA GLU A 89 13.60 -14.56 21.06
C GLU A 89 14.51 -15.11 19.94
N ILE A 90 14.35 -14.62 18.72
CA ILE A 90 15.21 -14.89 17.58
C ILE A 90 16.07 -13.66 17.31
N ALA A 91 17.32 -13.71 17.78
CA ALA A 91 18.30 -12.64 17.60
C ALA A 91 19.11 -12.75 16.29
N GLN A 92 19.03 -13.90 15.60
CA GLN A 92 19.81 -14.21 14.41
C GLN A 92 18.91 -14.85 13.36
N LEU A 93 18.98 -14.37 12.12
CA LEU A 93 18.27 -14.93 10.97
C LEU A 93 19.26 -15.62 10.03
N PRO A 94 18.84 -16.67 9.29
CA PRO A 94 19.70 -17.33 8.32
C PRO A 94 20.03 -16.37 7.17
N VAL A 95 21.28 -16.41 6.71
CA VAL A 95 21.62 -15.87 5.39
C VAL A 95 21.08 -16.84 4.35
N LEU A 96 20.25 -16.33 3.44
CA LEU A 96 19.66 -17.11 2.36
C LEU A 96 20.63 -17.24 1.18
N ASP A 97 20.56 -18.38 0.53
CA ASP A 97 21.19 -18.61 -0.76
C ASP A 97 20.39 -17.89 -1.85
N LEU A 98 21.05 -17.08 -2.69
CA LEU A 98 20.37 -16.18 -3.62
C LEU A 98 19.72 -16.91 -4.81
N ASP A 99 20.04 -18.18 -5.04
CA ASP A 99 19.46 -18.97 -6.12
C ASP A 99 18.28 -19.82 -5.64
N THR A 100 18.30 -20.28 -4.39
CA THR A 100 17.33 -21.25 -3.85
C THR A 100 16.46 -20.71 -2.72
N ASP A 101 16.78 -19.54 -2.18
CA ASP A 101 16.19 -18.94 -0.97
C ASP A 101 16.28 -19.85 0.28
N GLN A 102 17.13 -20.87 0.26
CA GLN A 102 17.34 -21.77 1.40
C GLN A 102 18.44 -21.27 2.35
N PRO A 103 18.40 -21.62 3.65
CA PRO A 103 19.46 -21.27 4.59
C PRO A 103 20.84 -21.80 4.19
N THR A 104 21.84 -20.92 4.17
CA THR A 104 23.25 -21.27 3.86
C THR A 104 24.01 -21.88 5.05
N GLY A 105 23.40 -21.92 6.23
CA GLY A 105 24.04 -22.26 7.51
C GLY A 105 24.77 -21.08 8.19
N LYS A 106 24.91 -19.94 7.53
CA LYS A 106 25.36 -18.68 8.15
C LYS A 106 24.17 -17.89 8.70
N THR A 107 24.43 -16.98 9.62
CA THR A 107 23.42 -16.07 10.18
C THR A 107 23.85 -14.61 10.15
N PHE A 108 22.87 -13.72 10.27
CA PHE A 108 23.06 -12.28 10.49
C PHE A 108 22.11 -11.77 11.58
N ALA A 109 22.38 -10.59 12.14
CA ALA A 109 21.57 -10.04 13.22
C ALA A 109 20.13 -9.75 12.75
N ALA A 110 19.14 -10.24 13.50
CA ALA A 110 17.74 -10.04 13.15
C ALA A 110 17.37 -8.54 13.09
N THR A 111 18.02 -7.69 13.90
CA THR A 111 17.82 -6.24 13.92
C THR A 111 18.21 -5.54 12.62
N ASP A 112 19.03 -6.17 11.79
CA ASP A 112 19.43 -5.62 10.49
C ASP A 112 18.46 -6.04 9.37
N SER A 113 17.44 -6.86 9.69
CA SER A 113 16.48 -7.37 8.70
C SER A 113 15.29 -6.44 8.48
N LEU A 114 14.74 -6.46 7.26
CA LEU A 114 13.47 -5.80 6.96
C LEU A 114 12.31 -6.36 7.80
N LEU A 115 12.33 -7.67 8.09
CA LEU A 115 11.34 -8.30 8.96
C LEU A 115 11.28 -7.63 10.33
N TRP A 116 12.43 -7.41 10.98
CA TRP A 116 12.47 -6.72 12.27
C TRP A 116 11.91 -5.29 12.17
N ALA A 117 12.27 -4.55 11.12
CA ALA A 117 11.75 -3.20 10.90
C ALA A 117 10.21 -3.18 10.76
N LEU A 118 9.64 -4.14 10.02
CA LEU A 118 8.19 -4.31 9.87
C LEU A 118 7.51 -4.68 11.20
N CYS A 119 8.12 -5.57 11.99
CA CYS A 119 7.63 -5.91 13.32
C CYS A 119 7.60 -4.69 14.25
N LYS A 120 8.65 -3.86 14.22
CA LYS A 120 8.70 -2.62 15.02
C LYS A 120 7.70 -1.57 14.55
N LEU A 121 7.45 -1.47 13.24
CA LEU A 121 6.38 -0.61 12.73
C LEU A 121 5.01 -1.05 13.25
N ALA A 122 4.71 -2.35 13.25
CA ALA A 122 3.47 -2.87 13.82
C ALA A 122 3.35 -2.61 15.32
N GLU A 123 4.45 -2.78 16.07
CA GLU A 123 4.52 -2.50 17.52
C GLU A 123 4.27 -1.01 17.83
N ILE A 124 4.89 -0.11 17.06
CA ILE A 124 4.66 1.35 17.17
C ILE A 124 3.19 1.70 16.89
N ARG A 125 2.51 0.92 16.04
CA ARG A 125 1.08 1.04 15.76
C ARG A 125 0.20 0.34 16.82
N GLY A 126 0.80 -0.19 17.88
CA GLY A 126 0.12 -0.79 19.02
C GLY A 126 -0.12 -2.30 18.93
N PHE A 127 0.61 -3.03 18.08
CA PHE A 127 0.50 -4.49 18.01
C PHE A 127 1.31 -5.15 19.13
N ASP A 128 0.68 -6.04 19.90
CA ASP A 128 1.36 -6.80 20.95
C ASP A 128 1.86 -8.16 20.42
N TRP A 129 3.14 -8.20 20.07
CA TRP A 129 3.81 -9.42 19.61
C TRP A 129 3.95 -10.49 20.69
N HIS A 130 3.98 -10.13 21.97
CA HIS A 130 4.06 -11.11 23.05
C HIS A 130 2.75 -11.88 23.19
N ALA A 131 1.62 -11.18 23.04
CA ALA A 131 0.28 -11.77 23.08
C ALA A 131 -0.14 -12.48 21.77
N PHE A 132 0.53 -12.21 20.65
CA PHE A 132 0.21 -12.82 19.36
C PHE A 132 0.33 -14.36 19.40
N ASP A 133 -0.69 -15.06 18.89
CA ASP A 133 -0.72 -16.52 18.73
C ASP A 133 -0.35 -16.89 17.28
N PRO A 134 0.84 -17.48 17.02
CA PRO A 134 1.27 -17.88 15.68
C PRO A 134 0.36 -18.90 15.00
N ALA A 135 -0.51 -19.61 15.74
CA ALA A 135 -1.49 -20.52 15.17
C ALA A 135 -2.74 -19.80 14.62
N LYS A 136 -2.86 -18.49 14.86
CA LYS A 136 -3.98 -17.64 14.44
C LYS A 136 -3.46 -16.38 13.73
N PRO A 137 -2.86 -16.54 12.55
CA PRO A 137 -2.18 -15.44 11.87
C PRO A 137 -3.12 -14.30 11.48
N GLU A 138 -4.42 -14.54 11.33
CA GLU A 138 -5.43 -13.52 11.11
C GLU A 138 -5.46 -12.45 12.21
N LEU A 139 -5.01 -12.79 13.43
CA LEU A 139 -4.91 -11.82 14.53
C LEU A 139 -3.91 -10.70 14.24
N PHE A 140 -2.87 -10.96 13.43
CA PHE A 140 -1.97 -9.92 12.95
C PHE A 140 -2.35 -9.46 11.55
N VAL A 141 -2.47 -10.40 10.60
CA VAL A 141 -2.64 -10.09 9.17
C VAL A 141 -3.86 -9.18 8.97
N ASP A 142 -4.97 -9.44 9.65
CA ASP A 142 -6.20 -8.66 9.50
C ASP A 142 -6.40 -7.59 10.58
N SER A 143 -5.38 -7.36 11.42
CA SER A 143 -5.41 -6.31 12.45
C SER A 143 -5.27 -4.92 11.84
N ILE A 144 -5.77 -3.89 12.52
CA ILE A 144 -5.58 -2.50 12.08
C ILE A 144 -4.09 -2.10 12.01
N GLN A 145 -3.21 -2.79 12.73
CA GLN A 145 -1.78 -2.55 12.71
C GLN A 145 -1.11 -3.00 11.41
N ASN A 146 -1.64 -4.04 10.76
CA ASN A 146 -1.26 -4.41 9.39
C ASN A 146 -2.19 -3.83 8.32
N MET A 147 -3.05 -2.85 8.65
CA MET A 147 -3.92 -2.21 7.65
C MET A 147 -3.44 -0.82 7.28
N LEU A 148 -3.38 -0.55 5.99
CA LEU A 148 -3.30 0.80 5.46
C LEU A 148 -4.69 1.25 5.02
N VAL A 149 -5.23 2.25 5.72
CA VAL A 149 -6.51 2.84 5.36
C VAL A 149 -6.30 3.74 4.15
N LEU A 150 -6.94 3.42 3.03
CA LEU A 150 -6.74 4.11 1.75
C LEU A 150 -8.08 4.52 1.17
N HIS A 151 -8.17 5.71 0.61
CA HIS A 151 -9.29 6.04 -0.27
C HIS A 151 -9.24 5.13 -1.51
N SER A 152 -10.39 4.78 -2.07
CA SER A 152 -10.48 3.96 -3.30
C SER A 152 -9.56 4.42 -4.45
N LYS A 153 -9.30 5.74 -4.56
CA LYS A 153 -8.28 6.33 -5.46
C LYS A 153 -6.90 5.71 -5.25
N PHE A 154 -6.40 5.65 -4.02
CA PHE A 154 -5.04 5.17 -3.72
C PHE A 154 -4.96 3.67 -3.48
N HIS A 155 -6.10 2.99 -3.34
CA HIS A 155 -6.15 1.55 -3.21
C HIS A 155 -6.18 0.84 -4.58
N ARG A 156 -7.14 1.18 -5.44
CA ARG A 156 -7.51 0.35 -6.59
C ARG A 156 -7.66 1.09 -7.92
N HIS A 157 -7.43 2.40 -7.96
CA HIS A 157 -7.46 3.13 -9.21
C HIS A 157 -6.28 2.76 -10.12
N LYS A 158 -6.51 2.63 -11.43
CA LYS A 158 -5.47 2.17 -12.38
C LYS A 158 -4.20 3.02 -12.43
N ASN A 159 -4.29 4.32 -12.14
CA ASN A 159 -3.15 5.26 -12.24
C ASN A 159 -2.60 5.70 -10.87
N HIS A 160 -3.21 5.25 -9.76
CA HIS A 160 -2.92 5.76 -8.42
C HIS A 160 -2.95 4.68 -7.33
N GLY A 161 -3.52 3.52 -7.63
CA GLY A 161 -3.76 2.43 -6.70
C GLY A 161 -2.49 1.65 -6.39
N ILE A 162 -2.37 1.19 -5.15
CA ILE A 162 -1.26 0.34 -4.72
C ILE A 162 -1.24 -1.01 -5.46
N HIS A 163 -2.40 -1.48 -5.92
CA HIS A 163 -2.52 -2.69 -6.76
C HIS A 163 -2.19 -2.47 -8.25
N ALA A 164 -1.87 -1.25 -8.66
CA ALA A 164 -1.66 -0.91 -10.07
C ALA A 164 -0.29 -0.28 -10.36
N LEU A 165 0.40 0.19 -9.33
CA LEU A 165 1.70 0.86 -9.44
C LEU A 165 2.74 0.08 -8.63
N SER A 166 3.99 0.08 -9.10
CA SER A 166 5.10 -0.40 -8.27
C SER A 166 5.19 0.42 -6.99
N PHE A 167 5.58 -0.23 -5.88
CA PHE A 167 5.62 0.43 -4.58
C PHE A 167 6.42 1.75 -4.57
N PRO A 168 7.63 1.85 -5.18
CA PRO A 168 8.39 3.11 -5.21
C PRO A 168 7.66 4.26 -5.92
N VAL A 169 6.89 3.98 -6.97
CA VAL A 169 6.10 5.00 -7.67
C VAL A 169 4.85 5.35 -6.87
N TRP A 170 4.18 4.33 -6.32
CA TRP A 170 2.97 4.50 -5.54
C TRP A 170 3.19 5.33 -4.27
N ILE A 171 4.24 5.03 -3.51
CA ILE A 171 4.51 5.65 -2.21
C ILE A 171 4.82 7.14 -2.32
N PHE A 172 5.32 7.61 -3.47
CA PHE A 172 5.55 9.03 -3.74
C PHE A 172 4.30 9.88 -3.49
N GLN A 173 3.09 9.32 -3.73
CA GLN A 173 1.83 10.03 -3.52
C GLN A 173 1.59 10.42 -2.05
N ALA A 174 2.27 9.80 -1.09
CA ALA A 174 2.22 10.17 0.33
C ALA A 174 3.10 11.38 0.70
N PHE A 175 3.98 11.82 -0.22
CA PHE A 175 4.89 12.94 0.02
C PHE A 175 4.33 14.27 -0.50
N PRO A 176 4.63 15.40 0.18
CA PRO A 176 4.34 16.72 -0.36
C PRO A 176 5.00 16.96 -1.71
N ARG A 177 4.22 17.43 -2.69
CA ARG A 177 4.68 17.70 -4.06
C ARG A 177 5.09 19.17 -4.20
N VAL A 178 6.09 19.44 -5.02
CA VAL A 178 6.42 20.82 -5.40
C VAL A 178 5.28 21.43 -6.23
N PRO A 179 5.06 22.76 -6.17
CA PRO A 179 4.01 23.40 -6.94
C PRO A 179 4.14 23.15 -8.44
N GLY A 180 3.02 22.81 -9.08
CA GLY A 180 2.96 22.57 -10.52
C GLY A 180 3.31 21.14 -10.96
N PHE A 181 3.80 20.28 -10.06
CA PHE A 181 4.09 18.89 -10.39
C PHE A 181 2.82 18.10 -10.70
N VAL A 182 2.86 17.28 -11.74
CA VAL A 182 1.74 16.42 -12.13
C VAL A 182 2.14 14.95 -12.08
N PHE A 183 1.43 14.15 -11.28
CA PHE A 183 1.84 12.76 -11.04
C PHE A 183 1.42 11.81 -12.17
N SER A 184 0.26 12.05 -12.78
CA SER A 184 -0.29 11.17 -13.80
C SER A 184 -1.11 11.94 -14.83
N ALA A 185 -1.26 11.37 -16.03
CA ALA A 185 -1.98 12.00 -17.13
C ALA A 185 -3.43 12.37 -16.78
N ASP A 186 -4.11 11.61 -15.92
CA ASP A 186 -5.47 11.92 -15.48
C ASP A 186 -5.55 13.13 -14.53
N GLU A 187 -4.51 13.40 -13.75
CA GLU A 187 -4.43 14.64 -12.98
C GLU A 187 -4.28 15.87 -13.90
N LEU A 188 -3.49 15.73 -14.98
CA LEU A 188 -3.32 16.78 -15.99
C LEU A 188 -4.65 17.10 -16.69
N LEU A 189 -5.34 16.06 -17.16
CA LEU A 189 -6.64 16.19 -17.82
C LEU A 189 -7.67 16.89 -16.92
N ALA A 190 -7.76 16.48 -15.65
CA ALA A 190 -8.67 17.10 -14.69
C ALA A 190 -8.35 18.59 -14.45
N ALA A 191 -7.07 18.95 -14.39
CA ALA A 191 -6.65 20.35 -14.23
C ALA A 191 -7.03 21.22 -15.44
N HIS A 192 -6.99 20.67 -16.66
CA HIS A 192 -7.45 21.36 -17.86
C HIS A 192 -8.97 21.55 -17.89
N THR A 193 -9.75 20.49 -17.63
CA THR A 193 -11.22 20.57 -17.62
C THR A 193 -11.74 21.55 -16.56
N ASN A 194 -11.13 21.59 -15.37
CA ASN A 194 -11.52 22.52 -14.31
C ASN A 194 -11.20 24.00 -14.64
N LYS A 195 -10.20 24.26 -15.49
CA LYS A 195 -9.92 25.62 -15.98
C LYS A 195 -10.96 26.07 -17.00
N GLU A 196 -11.37 25.20 -17.92
CA GLU A 196 -12.38 25.51 -18.92
C GLU A 196 -13.75 25.83 -18.29
N THR A 197 -14.15 25.09 -17.25
CA THR A 197 -15.42 25.36 -16.54
C THR A 197 -15.39 26.60 -15.64
N SER A 198 -14.21 27.11 -15.30
CA SER A 198 -14.05 28.32 -14.47
C SER A 198 -14.09 29.64 -15.26
N HIS A 199 -14.15 29.57 -16.60
CA HIS A 199 -14.17 30.76 -17.47
C HIS A 199 -15.56 31.24 -17.93
N ASP A 200 -16.65 30.59 -17.48
CA ASP A 200 -18.01 31.08 -17.71
C ASP A 200 -18.52 31.90 -16.50
N GLY A 201 -17.88 33.04 -16.23
CA GLY A 201 -18.46 34.13 -15.45
C GLY A 201 -19.38 34.99 -16.34
N PRO A 202 -20.50 35.54 -15.84
CA PRO A 202 -21.49 36.19 -16.69
C PRO A 202 -20.88 37.42 -17.38
N PHE A 203 -20.86 37.41 -18.71
CA PHE A 203 -20.66 38.62 -19.50
C PHE A 203 -21.71 39.66 -19.10
N GLU A 204 -21.30 40.69 -18.39
CA GLU A 204 -22.06 41.92 -18.27
C GLU A 204 -22.32 42.46 -19.68
N LYS A 205 -23.59 42.50 -20.08
CA LYS A 205 -24.01 43.24 -21.26
C LYS A 205 -23.82 44.72 -20.97
N ALA A 206 -22.82 45.32 -21.63
CA ALA A 206 -22.68 46.77 -21.69
C ALA A 206 -23.93 47.39 -22.35
N ALA A 207 -24.37 48.50 -21.77
CA ALA A 207 -25.53 49.32 -22.12
C ALA A 207 -25.39 50.04 -23.47
#